data_AF-A0A0V8HKG7-F1
#
_entry.id   AF-A0A0V8HKG7-F1
#
_cell.length_a   1.000
_cell.length_b   1.000
_cell.length_c   1.000
_cell.angle_alpha   90.00
_cell.angle_beta   90.00
_cell.angle_gamma   90.00
#
_symmetry.space_group_name_H-M   'P 1'
#
loop_
_entity.id
_entity.type
_entity.pdbx_description
1 polymer ?
#
loop_
_entity_poly.entity_id
_entity_poly.type
_entity_poly.pdbx_seq_one_letter_code
_entity_poly.pdbx_strand_id
1 'polypeptide(L)'
;MGLFGRKPQFSFDQIDLLMSRIPDLQLGAVKFSAHALAAGWRKTTPKPRIDLTTCGLTGWLELEETLRFTEGTLSVHETWTGSPALFFISTPASAPADSAAGEALAGVPEDHAGILHPGEDGNLQLLATLDPVQLGQLDRWMRTFPRL
;
A
#
# COMPACT_ATOMS: atom_id res chain seq x y z
N MET A 1 -35.39 -22.14 -4.96
CA MET A 1 -34.18 -22.92 -5.29
C MET A 1 -32.98 -22.08 -4.88
N GLY A 2 -32.17 -22.59 -3.95
CA GLY A 2 -31.20 -21.82 -3.18
C GLY A 2 -30.02 -21.32 -4.02
N LEU A 3 -29.73 -20.03 -3.86
CA LEU A 3 -28.54 -19.36 -4.36
C LEU A 3 -27.30 -20.06 -3.78
N PHE A 4 -26.52 -20.69 -4.66
CA PHE A 4 -25.19 -21.22 -4.33
C PHE A 4 -24.25 -20.03 -4.02
N GLY A 5 -24.35 -19.50 -2.81
CA GLY A 5 -23.31 -18.66 -2.25
C GLY A 5 -22.05 -19.52 -2.12
N ARG A 6 -21.06 -19.31 -3.00
CA ARG A 6 -19.72 -19.86 -2.86
C ARG A 6 -19.26 -19.57 -1.43
N LYS A 7 -19.00 -20.61 -0.63
CA LYS A 7 -18.38 -20.43 0.69
C LYS A 7 -17.03 -19.71 0.47
N PRO A 8 -16.71 -18.66 1.24
CA PRO A 8 -15.37 -18.07 1.19
C PRO A 8 -14.36 -19.20 1.46
N GLN A 9 -13.39 -19.33 0.55
CA GLN A 9 -12.45 -20.44 0.52
C GLN A 9 -11.49 -20.45 1.73
N PHE A 10 -11.36 -19.31 2.42
CA PHE A 10 -10.50 -19.11 3.59
C PHE A 10 -11.20 -18.27 4.67
N SER A 11 -10.97 -18.60 5.95
CA SER A 11 -11.40 -17.79 7.10
C SER A 11 -10.41 -16.65 7.39
N PHE A 12 -10.83 -15.66 8.20
CA PHE A 12 -9.94 -14.59 8.69
C PHE A 12 -8.72 -15.16 9.40
N ASP A 13 -8.93 -16.06 10.36
CA ASP A 13 -7.82 -16.69 11.11
C ASP A 13 -6.82 -17.42 10.21
N GLN A 14 -7.31 -18.04 9.12
CA GLN A 14 -6.44 -18.72 8.16
C GLN A 14 -5.57 -17.72 7.39
N ILE A 15 -6.16 -16.61 6.93
CA ILE A 15 -5.40 -15.58 6.21
C ILE A 15 -4.46 -14.86 7.16
N ASP A 16 -4.89 -14.49 8.36
CA ASP A 16 -4.03 -13.87 9.37
C ASP A 16 -2.82 -14.75 9.71
N LEU A 17 -3.03 -16.06 9.89
CA LEU A 17 -1.94 -17.01 10.12
C LEU A 17 -0.97 -17.11 8.93
N LEU A 18 -1.46 -16.98 7.70
CA LEU A 18 -0.61 -16.97 6.52
C LEU A 18 0.18 -15.66 6.44
N MET A 19 -0.46 -14.52 6.70
CA MET A 19 0.18 -13.20 6.72
C MET A 19 1.24 -13.10 7.81
N SER A 20 0.99 -13.65 9.01
CA SER A 20 1.94 -13.61 10.13
C SER A 20 3.23 -14.38 9.89
N ARG A 21 3.30 -15.20 8.82
CA ARG A 21 4.52 -15.92 8.41
C ARG A 21 5.38 -15.12 7.45
N ILE A 22 4.84 -14.04 6.88
CA ILE A 22 5.56 -13.15 5.98
C ILE A 22 6.34 -12.18 6.86
N PRO A 23 7.68 -12.18 6.82
CA PRO A 23 8.47 -11.26 7.63
C PRO A 23 8.24 -9.83 7.18
N ASP A 24 8.25 -8.90 8.12
CA ASP A 24 8.16 -7.47 7.81
C ASP A 24 9.31 -7.04 6.89
N LEU A 25 9.01 -6.14 5.96
CA LEU A 25 9.99 -5.54 5.05
C LEU A 25 10.35 -4.14 5.54
N GLN A 26 11.64 -3.91 5.81
CA GLN A 26 12.17 -2.60 6.20
C GLN A 26 12.94 -1.99 5.04
N LEU A 27 12.49 -0.84 4.54
CA LEU A 27 13.11 -0.07 3.46
C LEU A 27 13.46 1.33 4.00
N GLY A 28 14.69 1.49 4.51
CA GLY A 28 15.11 2.75 5.14
C GLY A 28 14.24 3.07 6.37
N ALA A 29 13.55 4.22 6.36
CA ALA A 29 12.63 4.64 7.42
C ALA A 29 11.20 4.05 7.29
N VAL A 30 10.91 3.35 6.19
CA VAL A 30 9.57 2.82 5.89
C VAL A 30 9.53 1.34 6.23
N LYS A 31 8.50 0.94 6.97
CA LYS A 31 8.21 -0.45 7.31
C LYS A 31 6.93 -0.91 6.61
N PHE A 32 6.96 -2.10 6.02
CA PHE A 32 5.80 -2.79 5.47
C PHE A 32 5.57 -4.08 6.24
N SER A 33 4.32 -4.31 6.66
CA SER A 33 3.93 -5.52 7.41
C SER A 33 2.72 -6.18 6.75
N ALA A 34 2.65 -7.50 6.72
CA ALA A 34 1.55 -8.23 6.12
C ALA A 34 0.45 -8.50 7.15
N HIS A 35 -0.81 -8.17 6.82
CA HIS A 35 -1.96 -8.36 7.71
C HIS A 35 -3.20 -8.80 6.92
N ALA A 36 -4.24 -9.33 7.58
CA ALA A 36 -5.55 -9.45 6.95
C ALA A 36 -6.36 -8.15 7.11
N LEU A 37 -7.12 -7.83 6.07
CA LEU A 37 -8.14 -6.81 6.06
C LEU A 37 -9.52 -7.45 5.96
N ALA A 38 -10.48 -6.86 6.65
CA ALA A 38 -11.88 -7.17 6.46
C ALA A 38 -12.46 -6.35 5.29
N ALA A 39 -12.67 -6.99 4.14
CA ALA A 39 -13.17 -6.39 2.91
C ALA A 39 -14.64 -6.73 2.60
N GLY A 40 -15.21 -6.01 1.63
CA GLY A 40 -16.59 -6.15 1.16
C GLY A 40 -17.61 -5.33 1.95
N TRP A 41 -18.84 -5.20 1.42
CA TRP A 41 -19.90 -4.36 2.01
C TRP A 41 -20.21 -4.70 3.48
N ARG A 42 -20.11 -5.99 3.84
CA ARG A 42 -20.33 -6.46 5.22
C ARG A 42 -19.04 -6.70 6.00
N LYS A 43 -17.86 -6.40 5.41
CA LYS A 43 -16.54 -6.68 5.99
C LYS A 43 -16.35 -8.16 6.39
N THR A 44 -16.93 -9.07 5.62
CA THR A 44 -16.90 -10.52 5.89
C THR A 44 -15.88 -11.26 5.04
N THR A 45 -15.25 -10.60 4.07
CA THR A 45 -14.30 -11.23 3.16
C THR A 45 -12.89 -10.87 3.61
N PRO A 46 -12.11 -11.81 4.15
CA PRO A 46 -10.71 -11.56 4.46
C PRO A 46 -9.89 -11.39 3.18
N LYS A 47 -9.07 -10.34 3.13
CA LYS A 47 -8.12 -10.05 2.05
C LYS A 47 -6.73 -9.76 2.62
N PRO A 48 -5.64 -10.09 1.92
CA PRO A 48 -4.33 -9.60 2.29
C PRO A 48 -4.25 -8.07 2.17
N ARG A 49 -3.66 -7.43 3.17
CA ARG A 49 -3.29 -6.02 3.15
C ARG A 49 -1.84 -5.83 3.56
N ILE A 50 -1.34 -4.64 3.27
CA ILE A 50 -0.01 -4.20 3.65
C ILE A 50 -0.17 -2.99 4.57
N ASP A 51 0.39 -3.08 5.78
CA ASP A 51 0.49 -1.94 6.68
C ASP A 51 1.79 -1.19 6.36
N LEU A 52 1.68 0.01 5.80
CA LEU A 52 2.78 0.95 5.58
C LEU A 52 2.93 1.79 6.84
N THR A 53 4.09 1.73 7.47
CA THR A 53 4.43 2.55 8.64
C THR A 53 5.65 3.43 8.35
N THR A 54 5.49 4.74 8.55
CA THR A 54 6.59 5.72 8.43
C THR A 54 6.29 6.92 9.35
N CYS A 55 7.32 7.54 9.92
CA CYS A 55 7.18 8.72 10.78
C CYS A 55 6.15 8.57 11.93
N GLY A 56 5.96 7.36 12.46
CA GLY A 56 4.97 7.07 13.52
C GLY A 56 3.51 6.99 13.05
N LEU A 57 3.26 7.09 11.74
CA LEU A 57 1.94 6.93 11.11
C LEU A 57 1.85 5.55 10.46
N THR A 58 0.66 4.94 10.50
CA THR A 58 0.39 3.65 9.85
C THR A 58 -0.83 3.75 8.96
N GLY A 59 -0.68 3.34 7.71
CA GLY A 59 -1.73 3.30 6.71
C GLY A 59 -1.86 1.92 6.09
N TRP A 60 -3.07 1.58 5.64
CA TRP A 60 -3.36 0.29 5.02
C TRP A 60 -3.38 0.42 3.50
N LEU A 61 -2.65 -0.45 2.82
CA LEU A 61 -2.61 -0.55 1.37
C LEU A 61 -3.23 -1.87 0.92
N GLU A 62 -3.96 -1.86 -0.19
CA GLU A 62 -4.44 -3.10 -0.83
C GLU A 62 -3.31 -3.73 -1.65
N LEU A 63 -3.00 -5.00 -1.38
CA LEU A 63 -1.91 -5.74 -2.03
C LEU A 63 -1.96 -5.67 -3.56
N GLU A 64 -3.14 -5.87 -4.14
CA GLU A 64 -3.30 -5.89 -5.60
C GLU A 64 -2.99 -4.52 -6.23
N GLU A 65 -3.40 -3.43 -5.60
CA GLU A 65 -3.11 -2.08 -6.07
C GLU A 65 -1.64 -1.73 -5.87
N THR A 66 -1.04 -2.11 -4.74
CA THR A 66 0.39 -1.91 -4.50
C THR A 66 1.24 -2.66 -5.53
N LEU A 67 0.86 -3.90 -5.89
CA LEU A 67 1.51 -4.66 -6.98
C LEU A 67 1.38 -3.93 -8.32
N ARG A 68 0.17 -3.47 -8.67
CA ARG A 68 -0.05 -2.71 -9.90
C ARG A 68 0.79 -1.44 -9.97
N PHE A 69 0.99 -0.78 -8.83
CA PHE A 69 1.86 0.38 -8.70
C PHE A 69 3.32 0.00 -8.96
N THR A 70 3.85 -1.04 -8.31
CA THR A 70 5.25 -1.48 -8.53
C THR A 70 5.50 -2.02 -9.94
N GLU A 71 4.46 -2.53 -10.61
CA GLU A 71 4.49 -2.96 -12.02
C GLU A 71 4.34 -1.78 -13.01
N GLY A 72 4.09 -0.57 -12.53
CA GLY A 72 3.93 0.63 -13.36
C GLY A 72 2.57 0.73 -14.08
N THR A 73 1.59 -0.09 -13.71
CA THR A 73 0.23 -0.06 -14.28
C THR A 73 -0.75 0.81 -13.50
N LEU A 74 -0.31 1.35 -12.35
CA LEU A 74 -1.01 2.32 -11.53
C LEU A 74 -0.05 3.47 -11.22
N SER A 75 -0.44 4.70 -11.56
CA SER A 75 0.40 5.90 -11.44
C SER A 75 0.40 6.53 -10.04
N VAL A 76 -0.71 6.36 -9.32
CA VAL A 76 -0.91 6.86 -7.94
C VAL A 76 -1.59 5.76 -7.15
N HIS A 77 -1.04 5.44 -5.99
CA HIS A 77 -1.62 4.48 -5.06
C HIS A 77 -1.91 5.15 -3.73
N GLU A 78 -3.12 4.99 -3.22
CA GLU A 78 -3.55 5.59 -1.96
C GLU A 78 -3.87 4.52 -0.92
N THR A 79 -3.86 4.92 0.34
CA THR A 79 -4.32 4.05 1.43
C THR A 79 -5.82 3.76 1.32
N TRP A 80 -6.18 2.55 1.71
CA TRP A 80 -7.55 2.05 1.75
C TRP A 80 -8.48 2.94 2.58
N THR A 81 -9.75 3.05 2.16
CA THR A 81 -10.77 3.80 2.88
C THR A 81 -10.96 3.31 4.32
N GLY A 82 -10.79 4.22 5.29
CA GLY A 82 -10.85 3.91 6.73
C GLY A 82 -9.52 3.47 7.32
N SER A 83 -8.42 3.59 6.56
CA SER A 83 -7.05 3.53 7.06
C SER A 83 -6.80 4.57 8.16
N PRO A 84 -6.00 4.27 9.20
CA PRO A 84 -5.70 5.22 10.29
C PRO A 84 -4.96 6.47 9.81
N ALA A 85 -4.06 6.32 8.83
CA ALA A 85 -3.39 7.42 8.15
C ALA A 85 -3.70 7.37 6.65
N LEU A 86 -3.84 8.56 6.06
CA LEU A 86 -3.94 8.74 4.62
C LEU A 86 -2.52 8.89 4.05
N PHE A 87 -2.15 8.01 3.11
CA PHE A 87 -0.95 8.17 2.31
C PHE A 87 -1.28 8.15 0.82
N PHE A 88 -0.46 8.86 0.05
CA PHE A 88 -0.40 8.77 -1.40
C PHE A 88 1.01 8.38 -1.82
N ILE A 89 1.13 7.37 -2.66
CA ILE A 89 2.38 6.91 -3.24
C ILE A 89 2.35 7.23 -4.72
N SER A 90 3.32 8.00 -5.20
CA SER A 90 3.39 8.41 -6.59
C SER A 90 4.83 8.63 -7.05
N THR A 91 5.06 8.44 -8.34
CA THR A 91 6.31 8.84 -9.00
C THR A 91 6.21 10.29 -9.46
N PRO A 92 7.32 11.04 -9.57
CA PRO A 92 7.30 12.41 -10.10
C PRO A 92 6.69 12.48 -11.51
N ALA A 93 6.94 11.47 -12.36
CA ALA A 93 6.36 11.40 -13.70
C ALA A 93 4.82 11.31 -13.71
N SER A 94 4.22 10.86 -12.61
CA SER A 94 2.77 10.71 -12.45
C SER A 94 2.11 11.91 -11.76
N ALA A 95 2.90 12.87 -11.29
CA ALA A 95 2.43 14.03 -10.54
C ALA A 95 2.68 15.33 -11.35
N PRO A 96 1.64 15.97 -11.91
CA PRO A 96 1.78 17.24 -12.62
C PRO A 96 2.48 18.30 -11.76
N ALA A 97 3.41 19.06 -12.34
CA ALA A 97 4.22 20.04 -11.61
C ALA A 97 3.41 21.15 -10.93
N ASP A 98 2.20 21.42 -11.43
CA ASP A 98 1.23 22.39 -10.89
C ASP A 98 0.22 21.75 -9.91
N SER A 99 0.43 20.50 -9.52
CA SER A 99 -0.36 19.81 -8.50
C SER A 99 0.35 19.79 -7.15
N ALA A 100 -0.41 19.69 -6.05
CA ALA A 100 0.15 19.55 -4.70
C ALA A 100 1.11 18.34 -4.58
N ALA A 101 0.88 17.26 -5.33
CA ALA A 101 1.78 16.12 -5.36
C ALA A 101 3.07 16.44 -6.12
N GLY A 102 2.99 17.18 -7.23
CA GLY A 102 4.16 17.62 -7.99
C GLY A 102 5.05 18.55 -7.18
N GLU A 103 4.45 19.51 -6.46
CA GLU A 103 5.18 20.39 -5.53
C GLU A 103 5.90 19.59 -4.44
N ALA A 104 5.21 18.63 -3.81
CA ALA A 104 5.80 17.77 -2.78
C ALA A 104 6.94 16.87 -3.31
N LEU A 105 6.92 16.56 -4.62
CA LEU A 105 7.89 15.69 -5.29
C LEU A 105 8.98 16.45 -6.06
N ALA A 106 9.01 17.78 -6.00
CA ALA A 106 9.87 18.61 -6.86
C ALA A 106 11.39 18.34 -6.76
N GLY A 107 11.85 17.65 -5.71
CA GLY A 107 13.25 17.24 -5.53
C GLY A 107 13.50 15.72 -5.60
N VAL A 108 12.48 14.93 -5.93
CA VAL A 108 12.57 13.47 -5.98
C VAL A 108 13.01 13.03 -7.39
N PRO A 109 13.98 12.10 -7.52
CA PRO A 109 14.38 11.56 -8.83
C PRO A 109 13.19 10.91 -9.57
N GLU A 110 13.17 11.02 -10.90
CA GLU A 110 12.03 10.59 -11.72
C GLU A 110 11.67 9.10 -11.58
N ASP A 111 12.67 8.26 -11.28
CA ASP A 111 12.55 6.81 -11.10
C ASP A 111 12.29 6.39 -9.64
N HIS A 112 12.21 7.33 -8.71
CA HIS A 112 11.83 7.09 -7.33
C HIS A 112 10.32 7.25 -7.13
N ALA A 113 9.78 6.56 -6.13
CA ALA A 113 8.42 6.83 -5.63
C ALA A 113 8.48 7.63 -4.34
N GLY A 114 7.67 8.68 -4.22
CA GLY A 114 7.48 9.38 -2.95
C GLY A 114 6.25 8.88 -2.20
N ILE A 115 6.36 8.79 -0.87
CA ILE A 115 5.25 8.55 0.05
C ILE A 115 4.87 9.91 0.64
N LEU A 116 3.66 10.35 0.31
CA LEU A 116 3.11 11.64 0.65
C LEU A 116 2.02 11.50 1.72
N HIS A 117 1.92 12.50 2.58
CA HIS A 117 0.88 12.62 3.60
C HIS A 117 0.35 14.05 3.65
N PRO A 118 -0.96 14.29 3.79
CA PRO A 118 -1.49 15.64 4.01
C PRO A 118 -1.01 16.18 5.36
N GLY A 119 -0.30 17.31 5.34
CA GLY A 119 0.07 18.07 6.52
C GLY A 119 -1.11 18.80 7.16
N GLU A 120 -0.88 19.38 8.34
CA GLU A 120 -1.88 20.18 9.07
C GLU A 120 -2.32 21.43 8.31
N ASP A 121 -1.45 21.95 7.44
CA ASP A 121 -1.69 23.09 6.56
C ASP A 121 -2.51 22.70 5.29
N GLY A 122 -2.84 21.42 5.13
CA GLY A 122 -3.56 20.88 3.98
C GLY A 122 -2.67 20.60 2.78
N ASN A 123 -1.38 20.89 2.84
CA ASN A 123 -0.43 20.61 1.77
C ASN A 123 0.09 19.17 1.86
N LEU A 124 0.44 18.57 0.73
CA LEU A 124 1.09 17.26 0.72
C LEU A 124 2.56 17.41 1.16
N GLN A 125 2.97 16.57 2.08
CA GLN A 125 4.34 16.51 2.59
C GLN A 125 4.97 15.18 2.21
N LEU A 126 6.20 15.23 1.69
CA LEU A 126 7.00 14.03 1.42
C LEU A 126 7.55 13.46 2.73
N LEU A 127 7.11 12.26 3.09
CA LEU A 127 7.57 11.58 4.30
C LEU A 127 8.78 10.68 4.05
N ALA A 128 8.81 10.02 2.90
CA ALA A 128 9.89 9.11 2.51
C ALA A 128 9.91 8.92 0.99
N THR A 129 11.06 8.47 0.47
CA THR A 129 11.21 8.05 -0.92
C THR A 129 11.61 6.59 -0.98
N LEU A 130 11.13 5.89 -2.00
CA LEU A 130 11.57 4.55 -2.38
C LEU A 130 12.35 4.63 -3.69
N ASP A 131 13.61 4.21 -3.65
CA ASP A 131 14.44 4.09 -4.86
C ASP A 131 14.04 2.85 -5.70
N PRO A 132 14.53 2.70 -6.94
CA PRO A 132 14.18 1.55 -7.79
C PRO A 132 14.53 0.18 -7.20
N VAL A 133 15.60 0.10 -6.41
CA VAL A 133 16.01 -1.15 -5.75
C VAL A 133 15.00 -1.51 -4.66
N GLN A 134 14.59 -0.52 -3.87
CA GLN A 134 13.57 -0.65 -2.83
C GLN A 134 12.20 -1.00 -3.42
N LEU A 135 11.80 -0.39 -4.53
CA LEU A 135 10.60 -0.77 -5.28
C LEU A 135 10.65 -2.23 -5.75
N GLY A 136 11.80 -2.67 -6.26
CA GLY A 136 12.00 -4.08 -6.63
C GLY A 136 11.98 -5.05 -5.44
N GLN A 137 12.45 -4.62 -4.27
CA GLN A 137 12.35 -5.38 -3.02
C GLN A 137 10.90 -5.49 -2.54
N LEU A 138 10.14 -4.40 -2.62
CA LEU A 138 8.71 -4.36 -2.28
C LEU A 138 7.91 -5.30 -3.20
N ASP A 139 8.11 -5.23 -4.51
CA ASP A 139 7.47 -6.15 -5.48
C ASP A 139 7.77 -7.61 -5.13
N ARG A 140 9.05 -7.95 -4.93
CA ARG A 140 9.45 -9.33 -4.60
C ARG A 140 8.83 -9.81 -3.30
N TRP A 141 8.78 -8.94 -2.29
CA TRP A 141 8.16 -9.24 -1.00
C TRP A 141 6.65 -9.49 -1.15
N MET A 142 5.93 -8.64 -1.88
CA MET A 142 4.50 -8.82 -2.15
C MET A 142 4.21 -10.12 -2.92
N ARG A 143 5.11 -10.55 -3.81
CA ARG A 143 4.98 -11.84 -4.51
C ARG A 143 5.14 -13.06 -3.62
N THR A 144 5.59 -12.91 -2.36
CA THR A 144 5.61 -14.00 -1.37
C THR A 144 4.24 -14.25 -0.73
N PHE A 145 3.28 -13.34 -0.92
CA PHE A 145 1.96 -13.47 -0.35
C PHE A 145 1.22 -14.68 -0.97
N PRO A 146 0.43 -15.42 -0.18
CA PRO A 146 -0.39 -16.52 -0.69
C PRO A 146 -1.38 -16.01 -1.73
N ARG A 147 -1.54 -16.78 -2.81
CA ARG A 147 -2.60 -16.57 -3.80
C ARG A 147 -3.88 -17.20 -3.25
N LEU A 148 -4.88 -16.37 -2.94
CA LEU A 148 -6.14 -16.75 -2.28
C LEU A 148 -7.30 -16.82 -3.26
#